data_AF-A0A0F9AQV8-F1
#
_entry.id   AF-A0A0F9AQV8-F1
#
_cell.length_a   1.000
_cell.length_b   1.000
_cell.length_c   1.000
_cell.angle_alpha   90.00
_cell.angle_beta   90.00
_cell.angle_gamma   90.00
#
_symmetry.space_group_name_H-M   'P 1'
#
loop_
_entity.id
_entity.type
_entity.pdbx_description
1 polymer ?
#
loop_
_entity_poly.entity_id
_entity_poly.type
_entity_poly.pdbx_seq_one_letter_code
_entity_poly.pdbx_strand_id
1 'polypeptide(L)'
;MVKQSSIKKSILKKRGVELAPRTKKLLTYDDTPTPYAKTRLMKYLELKHGAHIEKLISVGNIYTLEKQLGVDATTISKWRKKIDEAREAEFFNQFNNMEGD
;
A
#
# COMPACT_ATOMS: atom_id res chain seq x y z
N MET A 1 20.02 30.86 14.80
CA MET A 1 20.99 30.08 13.98
C MET A 1 20.39 29.79 12.60
N VAL A 2 21.02 30.24 11.52
CA VAL A 2 20.61 29.89 10.16
C VAL A 2 21.12 28.47 9.87
N LYS A 3 20.22 27.52 9.59
CA LYS A 3 20.61 26.15 9.21
C LYS A 3 21.47 26.21 7.95
N GLN A 4 22.61 25.51 7.91
CA GLN A 4 23.50 25.45 6.74
C GLN A 4 22.77 25.07 5.42
N SER A 5 21.68 24.30 5.52
CA SER A 5 20.80 23.97 4.39
C SER A 5 20.12 25.18 3.74
N SER A 6 19.89 26.26 4.50
CA SER A 6 19.37 27.54 4.00
C SER A 6 20.41 28.28 3.15
N ILE A 7 21.65 28.31 3.62
CA ILE A 7 22.78 28.97 2.93
C ILE A 7 23.09 28.26 1.61
N LYS A 8 23.11 26.93 1.61
CA LYS A 8 23.35 26.16 0.38
C LYS A 8 22.27 26.39 -0.68
N LYS A 9 21.00 26.50 -0.25
CA LYS A 9 19.87 26.81 -1.15
C LYS A 9 19.97 28.21 -1.75
N SER A 10 20.37 29.22 -0.96
CA SER A 10 20.49 30.59 -1.45
C SER A 10 21.64 30.76 -2.45
N ILE A 11 22.76 30.06 -2.23
CA ILE A 11 23.89 30.02 -3.17
C ILE A 11 23.49 29.37 -4.50
N LEU A 12 22.78 28.23 -4.46
CA LEU A 12 22.32 27.54 -5.67
C LEU A 12 21.35 28.41 -6.49
N LYS A 13 20.41 29.09 -5.83
CA LYS A 13 19.48 30.02 -6.48
C LYS A 13 20.21 31.20 -7.13
N LYS A 14 21.21 31.78 -6.46
CA LYS A 14 22.06 32.86 -7.03
C LYS A 14 22.86 32.42 -8.25
N ARG A 15 23.18 31.13 -8.37
CA ARG A 15 23.92 30.54 -9.49
C ARG A 15 23.01 30.08 -10.65
N GLY A 16 21.72 30.41 -10.62
CA GLY A 16 20.76 29.99 -11.64
C GLY A 16 20.45 28.49 -11.64
N VAL A 17 20.83 27.77 -10.58
CA VAL A 17 20.50 26.34 -10.44
C VAL A 17 19.10 26.25 -9.86
N GLU A 18 18.11 26.04 -10.73
CA GLU A 18 16.78 25.69 -10.30
C GLU A 18 16.81 24.29 -9.68
N LEU A 19 16.51 24.23 -8.37
CA LEU A 19 16.32 22.95 -7.69
C LEU A 19 15.03 22.35 -8.25
N ALA A 20 15.16 21.21 -8.93
CA ALA A 20 14.00 20.43 -9.35
C ALA A 20 13.04 20.28 -8.16
N PRO A 21 11.73 20.56 -8.35
CA PRO A 21 10.76 20.34 -7.29
C PRO A 21 10.88 18.89 -6.84
N ARG A 22 10.89 18.68 -5.53
CA ARG A 22 11.01 17.36 -4.93
C ARG A 22 9.71 16.60 -5.19
N THR A 23 9.51 16.15 -6.41
CA THR A 23 8.38 15.31 -6.80
C THR A 23 8.71 13.93 -6.23
N LYS A 24 8.19 13.64 -5.04
CA LYS A 24 7.96 12.25 -4.67
C LYS A 24 6.90 11.77 -5.66
N LYS A 25 7.31 11.28 -6.83
CA LYS A 25 6.41 10.52 -7.69
C LYS A 25 5.86 9.41 -6.78
N LEU A 26 4.57 9.50 -6.48
CA LEU A 26 3.91 8.44 -5.75
C LEU A 26 4.06 7.19 -6.61
N LEU A 27 4.55 6.10 -6.03
CA LEU A 27 4.49 4.81 -6.69
C LEU A 27 3.00 4.48 -6.86
N THR A 28 2.49 4.71 -8.06
CA THR A 28 1.12 4.37 -8.46
C THR A 28 1.15 2.92 -8.91
N TYR A 29 0.61 2.04 -8.08
CA TYR A 29 0.19 0.72 -8.53
C TYR A 29 -1.21 0.91 -9.12
N ASP A 30 -1.52 0.26 -10.24
CA ASP A 30 -2.89 0.22 -10.76
C ASP A 30 -3.76 -0.42 -9.67
N ASP A 31 -4.62 0.38 -9.04
CA ASP A 31 -5.60 -0.10 -8.08
C ASP A 31 -6.61 -0.95 -8.89
N THR A 32 -6.26 -2.20 -9.14
CA THR A 32 -7.24 -3.21 -9.55
C THR A 32 -8.39 -3.11 -8.56
N PRO A 33 -9.65 -3.00 -9.01
CA PRO A 33 -10.78 -2.85 -8.09
C PRO A 33 -10.78 -4.03 -7.13
N THR A 34 -10.49 -3.76 -5.86
CA THR A 34 -10.55 -4.73 -4.77
C THR A 34 -11.74 -4.39 -3.89
N PRO A 35 -12.46 -5.39 -3.35
CA PRO A 35 -13.66 -5.15 -2.52
C PRO A 35 -13.32 -4.52 -1.16
N TYR A 36 -12.03 -4.32 -0.85
CA TYR A 36 -11.55 -3.71 0.38
C TYR A 36 -10.56 -2.57 0.12
N ALA A 37 -10.53 -1.61 1.05
CA ALA A 37 -9.53 -0.55 1.05
C ALA A 37 -8.15 -1.05 1.52
N LYS A 38 -7.13 -0.95 0.65
CA LYS A 38 -5.74 -1.32 0.98
C LYS A 38 -5.08 -0.29 1.89
N THR A 39 -4.39 -0.76 2.93
CA THR A 39 -3.59 0.11 3.80
C THR A 39 -2.27 0.52 3.12
N ARG A 40 -1.62 1.59 3.61
CA ARG A 40 -0.30 2.02 3.10
C ARG A 40 0.75 0.91 3.19
N LEU A 41 0.70 0.09 4.25
CA LEU A 41 1.63 -1.01 4.44
C LEU A 41 1.38 -2.14 3.43
N MET A 42 0.11 -2.47 3.16
CA MET A 42 -0.24 -3.42 2.09
C MET A 42 0.29 -2.94 0.74
N LYS A 43 0.02 -1.68 0.36
CA LYS A 43 0.53 -1.10 -0.90
C LYS A 43 2.06 -1.13 -0.96
N TYR A 44 2.74 -0.83 0.14
CA TYR A 44 4.20 -0.94 0.22
C TYR A 44 4.70 -2.37 -0.01
N LEU A 45 4.06 -3.38 0.60
CA LEU A 45 4.44 -4.78 0.41
C LEU A 45 4.17 -5.25 -1.03
N GLU A 46 3.04 -4.86 -1.61
CA GLU A 46 2.73 -5.17 -3.00
C GLU A 46 3.80 -4.60 -3.94
N LEU A 47 4.25 -3.37 -3.70
CA LEU A 47 5.36 -2.75 -4.44
C LEU A 47 6.70 -3.43 -4.19
N LYS A 48 6.99 -3.80 -2.95
CA LYS A 48 8.25 -4.44 -2.56
C LYS A 48 8.40 -5.84 -3.17
N HIS A 49 7.31 -6.59 -3.25
CA HIS A 49 7.31 -7.99 -3.69
C HIS A 49 6.77 -8.19 -5.11
N GLY A 50 6.22 -7.15 -5.76
CA GLY A 50 5.65 -7.22 -7.10
C GLY A 50 4.44 -8.15 -7.20
N ALA A 51 3.73 -8.38 -6.10
CA ALA A 51 2.60 -9.31 -6.03
C ALA A 51 1.48 -8.75 -5.14
N HIS A 52 0.24 -9.05 -5.50
CA HIS A 52 -0.93 -8.62 -4.72
C HIS A 52 -0.91 -9.18 -3.30
N ILE A 53 -1.45 -8.39 -2.36
CA ILE A 53 -1.42 -8.73 -0.94
C ILE A 53 -2.10 -10.07 -0.67
N GLU A 54 -3.16 -10.38 -1.41
CA GLU A 54 -3.87 -11.66 -1.34
C GLU A 54 -2.94 -12.84 -1.61
N LYS A 55 -2.09 -12.76 -2.63
CA LYS A 55 -1.11 -13.82 -2.93
C LYS A 55 -0.03 -13.89 -1.86
N LEU A 56 0.40 -12.74 -1.34
CA LEU A 56 1.43 -12.66 -0.32
C LEU A 56 0.99 -13.26 1.01
N ILE A 57 -0.28 -13.08 1.40
CA ILE A 57 -0.75 -13.48 2.73
C ILE A 57 -1.62 -14.74 2.74
N SER A 58 -2.14 -15.20 1.61
CA SER A 58 -3.02 -16.40 1.58
C SER A 58 -2.24 -17.69 1.76
N VAL A 59 -1.00 -17.75 1.27
CA VAL A 59 -0.23 -19.00 1.23
C VAL A 59 0.60 -19.15 2.49
N GLY A 60 0.47 -20.31 3.15
CA GLY A 60 1.35 -20.72 4.24
C GLY A 60 0.93 -20.27 5.64
N ASN A 61 1.82 -20.53 6.59
CA ASN A 61 1.62 -20.24 8.01
C ASN A 61 1.86 -18.74 8.31
N ILE A 62 1.07 -18.17 9.22
CA ILE A 62 1.19 -16.77 9.63
C ILE A 62 2.60 -16.47 10.17
N TYR A 63 3.18 -17.37 10.99
CA TYR A 63 4.52 -17.17 11.56
C TYR A 63 5.64 -17.22 10.52
N THR A 64 5.45 -17.96 9.42
CA THR A 64 6.40 -17.94 8.30
C THR A 64 6.30 -16.64 7.51
N LEU A 65 5.08 -16.14 7.31
CA LEU A 65 4.82 -14.88 6.62
C LEU A 65 5.32 -13.67 7.42
N GLU A 66 5.24 -13.74 8.75
CA GLU A 66 5.77 -12.69 9.63
C GLU A 66 7.25 -12.44 9.37
N LYS A 67 8.04 -13.52 9.28
CA LYS A 67 9.48 -13.44 8.98
C LYS A 67 9.75 -12.99 7.55
N GLN A 68 8.97 -13.48 6.57
CA GLN A 68 9.19 -13.17 5.16
C GLN A 68 8.82 -11.73 4.79
N LEU A 69 7.69 -11.24 5.33
CA LEU A 69 7.15 -9.91 5.03
C LEU A 69 7.66 -8.85 6.01
N GLY A 70 8.16 -9.26 7.18
CA GLY A 70 8.57 -8.35 8.25
C GLY A 70 7.37 -7.63 8.88
N VAL A 71 6.25 -8.34 9.00
CA VAL A 71 4.98 -7.81 9.53
C VAL A 71 4.47 -8.72 10.64
N ASP A 72 4.06 -8.15 11.76
CA ASP A 72 3.54 -8.89 12.91
C ASP A 72 2.39 -9.86 12.52
N ALA A 73 2.41 -11.05 13.10
CA ALA A 73 1.43 -12.10 12.88
C ALA A 73 -0.02 -11.62 13.09
N THR A 74 -0.26 -10.76 14.09
CA THR A 74 -1.61 -10.24 14.36
C THR A 74 -2.10 -9.33 13.24
N THR A 75 -1.19 -8.60 12.60
CA THR A 75 -1.51 -7.72 11.47
C THR A 75 -1.87 -8.55 10.24
N ILE A 76 -1.11 -9.61 9.97
CA ILE A 76 -1.41 -10.56 8.87
C ILE A 76 -2.77 -11.21 9.09
N SER A 77 -3.08 -11.64 10.32
CA SER A 77 -4.37 -12.22 10.69
C SER A 77 -5.54 -11.25 10.44
N LYS A 78 -5.40 -9.99 10.87
CA LYS A 78 -6.38 -8.93 10.60
C LYS A 78 -6.60 -8.69 9.11
N TRP A 79 -5.54 -8.78 8.31
CA TRP A 79 -5.64 -8.60 6.87
C TRP A 79 -6.37 -9.76 6.19
N ARG A 80 -6.10 -11.01 6.58
CA ARG A 80 -6.86 -12.17 6.09
C ARG A 80 -8.35 -12.01 6.37
N LYS A 81 -8.70 -11.77 7.65
CA LYS A 81 -10.08 -11.55 8.07
C LYS A 81 -10.77 -10.43 7.26
N LYS A 82 -10.10 -9.29 7.09
CA LYS A 82 -10.63 -8.15 6.32
C LYS A 82 -10.91 -8.51 4.86
N ILE A 83 -10.04 -9.31 4.24
CA ILE A 83 -10.19 -9.72 2.85
C ILE A 83 -11.33 -10.73 2.72
N ASP A 84 -11.43 -11.67 3.64
CA ASP A 84 -12.47 -12.69 3.65
C ASP A 84 -13.86 -12.06 3.84
N GLU A 85 -14.01 -11.15 4.81
CA GLU A 85 -15.26 -10.39 5.04
C GLU A 85 -15.67 -9.57 3.80
N ALA A 86 -14.70 -8.94 3.14
CA ALA A 86 -14.97 -8.14 1.95
C ALA A 86 -15.43 -9.00 0.76
N ARG A 87 -14.86 -10.20 0.60
CA ARG A 87 -15.26 -11.15 -0.43
C ARG A 87 -16.63 -11.76 -0.15
N GLU A 88 -16.91 -12.07 1.11
CA GLU A 88 -18.22 -12.56 1.52
C GLU A 88 -19.31 -11.51 1.26
N ALA A 89 -19.05 -10.24 1.62
CA ALA A 89 -19.95 -9.14 1.32
C ALA A 89 -20.17 -8.94 -0.19
N GLU A 90 -19.10 -9.01 -0.99
CA GLU A 90 -19.18 -8.92 -2.45
C GLU A 90 -20.01 -10.07 -3.04
N PHE A 91 -19.81 -11.30 -2.54
CA PHE A 91 -20.58 -12.47 -2.95
C PHE A 91 -22.08 -12.27 -2.68
N PHE A 92 -22.47 -11.92 -1.46
CA PHE A 92 -23.89 -11.71 -1.12
C PHE A 92 -24.52 -10.53 -1.88
N ASN A 93 -23.76 -9.46 -2.13
CA ASN A 93 -24.25 -8.34 -2.94
C ASN A 93 -24.59 -8.75 -4.39
N GLN A 94 -23.90 -9.74 -4.96
CA GLN A 94 -24.22 -10.25 -6.30
C GLN A 94 -25.60 -10.93 -6.35
N PHE A 95 -26.01 -11.62 -5.28
CA PHE A 95 -27.31 -12.29 -5.22
C PHE A 95 -28.46 -11.33 -4.92
N ASN A 96 -28.26 -10.36 -4.03
CA ASN A 96 -29.29 -9.35 -3.72
C ASN A 96 -29.66 -8.49 -4.93
N ASN A 97 -28.72 -8.30 -5.87
CA ASN A 97 -28.97 -7.56 -7.11
C ASN A 97 -29.66 -8.40 -8.20
N MET A 98 -29.85 -9.71 -8.02
CA MET A 98 -30.55 -10.58 -8.99
C MET A 98 -32.04 -10.77 -8.69
N GLU A 99 -32.51 -10.52 -7.47
CA GLU A 99 -33.93 -10.69 -7.08
C GLU A 99 -34.79 -9.42 -7.23
N GLY A 100 -34.22 -8.35 -7.81
CA GLY A 100 -34.83 -7.02 -7.87
C GLY A 100 -35.32 -6.54 -9.23
N ASP A 101 -35.39 -7.41 -10.25
CA ASP A 101 -35.97 -7.14 -11.58
C ASP A 101 -37.26 -7.92 -11.83
#